data_AF-X1A4K3-F1
#
_entry.id   AF-X1A4K3-F1
#
_cell.length_a   1.000
_cell.length_b   1.000
_cell.length_c   1.000
_cell.angle_alpha   90.00
_cell.angle_beta   90.00
_cell.angle_gamma   90.00
#
_symmetry.space_group_name_H-M   'P 1'
#
loop_
_entity.id
_entity.type
_entity.pdbx_description
1 polymer ?
#
loop_
_entity_poly.entity_id
_entity_poly.type
_entity_poly.pdbx_seq_one_letter_code
_entity_poly.pdbx_strand_id
1 'polypeptide(L)'
;MGQGLGVAVGCALNAKLEEKNYRVYCINGDGELDEGSIWEAIMCAAHYKLDNLVSIVDRNGLQIDGPTEEVMRLESLVDKWRAFGWNTIEIDGHNMKEILDALDEAEKVKGKPTVIIAQTTKGKGVSYAEDVVGYHGIAPKDGRSGKESLDRALEDIGDPSFTKEKVDELLRIADDYQKQVDKKIEASMPKFSRNYLNSVFFFQNISCPHCLWHHRSTGNYT
;
A
#
# COMPACT_ATOMS: atom_id res chain seq x y z
N MET A 1 -10.04 -1.94 0.54
CA MET A 1 -9.21 -0.84 1.09
C MET A 1 -10.20 0.19 1.63
N GLY A 2 -9.91 1.47 1.72
CA GLY A 2 -10.94 2.52 1.78
C GLY A 2 -11.51 2.86 3.16
N GLN A 3 -10.97 2.28 4.23
CA GLN A 3 -11.43 2.53 5.61
C GLN A 3 -10.55 3.55 6.34
N GLY A 4 -9.29 3.70 5.91
CA GLY A 4 -8.28 4.54 6.58
C GLY A 4 -8.70 6.00 6.69
N LEU A 5 -9.19 6.57 5.59
CA LEU A 5 -9.63 7.97 5.57
C LEU A 5 -10.83 8.20 6.50
N GLY A 6 -11.77 7.26 6.59
CA GLY A 6 -12.90 7.36 7.51
C GLY A 6 -12.45 7.38 8.98
N VAL A 7 -11.48 6.55 9.35
CA VAL A 7 -10.87 6.57 10.69
C VAL A 7 -10.16 7.91 10.92
N ALA A 8 -9.40 8.40 9.95
CA ALA A 8 -8.70 9.68 10.04
C ALA A 8 -9.66 10.87 10.23
N VAL A 9 -10.80 10.86 9.55
CA VAL A 9 -11.89 11.83 9.75
C VAL A 9 -12.39 11.80 11.19
N GLY A 10 -12.65 10.62 11.75
CA GLY A 10 -13.05 10.46 13.14
C GLY A 10 -12.01 11.01 14.12
N CYS A 11 -10.72 10.71 13.90
CA CYS A 11 -9.63 11.23 14.72
C CYS A 11 -9.49 12.76 14.65
N ALA A 12 -9.65 13.35 13.46
CA ALA A 12 -9.55 14.79 13.25
C ALA A 12 -10.76 15.53 13.84
N LEU A 13 -11.96 14.97 13.70
CA LEU A 13 -13.17 15.49 14.34
C LEU A 13 -13.05 15.46 15.87
N ASN A 14 -12.59 14.34 16.43
CA ASN A 14 -12.36 14.23 17.87
C ASN A 14 -11.36 15.28 18.37
N ALA A 15 -10.27 15.51 17.63
CA ALA A 15 -9.28 16.52 17.99
C ALA A 15 -9.92 17.92 18.11
N LYS A 16 -10.84 18.27 17.19
CA LYS A 16 -11.55 19.55 17.23
C LYS A 16 -12.52 19.65 18.40
N LEU A 17 -13.29 18.59 18.65
CA LEU A 17 -14.25 18.55 19.77
C LEU A 17 -13.55 18.66 21.13
N GLU A 18 -12.37 18.06 21.25
CA GLU A 18 -11.56 18.03 22.46
C GLU A 18 -10.52 19.17 22.55
N GLU A 19 -10.63 20.15 21.65
CA GLU A 19 -9.74 21.33 21.56
C GLU A 19 -8.24 20.95 21.56
N LYS A 20 -7.89 19.87 20.86
CA LYS A 20 -6.51 19.41 20.70
C LYS A 20 -5.86 20.04 19.47
N ASN A 21 -4.58 20.35 19.61
CA ASN A 21 -3.79 21.03 18.58
C ASN A 21 -3.06 20.07 17.62
N TYR A 22 -3.35 18.76 17.65
CA TYR A 22 -2.71 17.82 16.74
C TYR A 22 -3.41 17.77 15.38
N ARG A 23 -2.64 17.41 14.36
CA ARG A 23 -3.08 17.22 12.99
C ARG A 23 -3.07 15.74 12.65
N VAL A 24 -4.02 15.31 11.83
CA VAL A 24 -4.15 13.94 11.36
C VAL A 24 -3.72 13.88 9.90
N TYR A 25 -2.86 12.92 9.58
CA TYR A 25 -2.39 12.63 8.23
C TYR A 25 -2.87 11.23 7.83
N CYS A 26 -3.35 11.09 6.60
CA CYS A 26 -3.78 9.82 6.04
C CYS A 26 -3.19 9.66 4.63
N ILE A 27 -2.47 8.57 4.40
CA ILE A 27 -1.96 8.22 3.07
C ILE A 27 -2.92 7.21 2.45
N ASN A 28 -3.31 7.45 1.20
CA ASN A 28 -4.21 6.59 0.43
C ASN A 28 -3.51 6.20 -0.87
N GLY A 29 -3.73 4.98 -1.33
CA GLY A 29 -3.36 4.59 -2.69
C GLY A 29 -4.35 5.19 -3.70
N ASP A 30 -3.94 5.38 -4.95
CA ASP A 30 -4.86 5.80 -6.00
C ASP A 30 -5.91 4.73 -6.34
N GLY A 31 -5.54 3.45 -6.47
CA GLY A 31 -6.50 2.35 -6.62
C GLY A 31 -7.44 2.16 -5.41
N GLU A 32 -7.08 2.68 -4.23
CA GLU A 32 -7.97 2.71 -3.07
C GLU A 32 -9.12 3.73 -3.23
N LEU A 33 -8.95 4.75 -4.10
CA LEU A 33 -9.97 5.77 -4.36
C LEU A 33 -11.18 5.23 -5.14
N ASP A 34 -11.13 4.01 -5.67
CA ASP A 34 -12.29 3.34 -6.27
C ASP A 34 -13.35 2.95 -5.22
N GLU A 35 -12.97 2.91 -3.94
CA GLU A 35 -13.88 2.55 -2.83
C GLU A 35 -14.84 3.70 -2.51
N GLY A 36 -16.15 3.41 -2.52
CA GLY A 36 -17.19 4.40 -2.20
C GLY A 36 -17.03 5.05 -0.81
N SER A 37 -16.52 4.30 0.18
CA SER A 37 -16.29 4.81 1.53
C SER A 37 -15.26 5.93 1.61
N ILE A 38 -14.31 5.99 0.66
CA ILE A 38 -13.39 7.13 0.56
C ILE A 38 -14.18 8.40 0.25
N TRP A 39 -15.08 8.36 -0.73
CA TRP A 39 -15.88 9.52 -1.13
C TRP A 39 -16.84 9.98 -0.04
N GLU A 40 -17.39 9.05 0.74
CA GLU A 40 -18.17 9.38 1.95
C GLU A 40 -17.31 10.11 2.99
N ALA A 41 -16.08 9.65 3.24
CA ALA A 41 -15.16 10.29 4.16
C ALA A 41 -14.71 11.69 3.66
N ILE A 42 -14.47 11.83 2.35
CA ILE A 42 -14.16 13.11 1.69
C ILE A 42 -15.28 14.12 1.92
N MET A 43 -16.54 13.74 1.69
CA MET A 43 -17.71 14.57 1.96
C MET A 43 -17.80 14.97 3.43
N CYS A 44 -17.62 14.01 4.33
CA CYS A 44 -17.71 14.21 5.78
C CYS A 44 -16.66 15.21 6.28
N ALA A 45 -15.40 15.07 5.87
CA ALA A 45 -14.33 15.97 6.31
C ALA A 45 -14.56 17.43 5.91
N ALA A 46 -15.07 17.65 4.69
CA ALA A 46 -15.40 18.98 4.20
C ALA A 46 -16.60 19.57 4.95
N HIS A 47 -17.65 18.77 5.18
CA HIS A 47 -18.83 19.20 5.96
C HIS A 47 -18.44 19.70 7.35
N TYR A 48 -17.58 18.96 8.06
CA TYR A 48 -17.08 19.34 9.38
C TYR A 48 -15.90 20.32 9.36
N LYS A 49 -15.48 20.80 8.19
CA LYS A 49 -14.40 21.79 8.03
C LYS A 49 -13.10 21.36 8.71
N LEU A 50 -12.70 20.10 8.52
CA LEU A 50 -11.56 19.49 9.22
C LEU A 50 -10.20 19.99 8.67
N ASP A 51 -9.86 21.25 8.93
CA ASP A 51 -8.57 21.86 8.56
C ASP A 51 -7.33 21.30 9.30
N ASN A 52 -7.57 20.40 10.25
CA ASN A 52 -6.55 19.59 10.92
C ASN A 52 -6.43 18.18 10.30
N LEU A 53 -7.03 17.94 9.13
CA LEU A 53 -6.87 16.71 8.35
C LEU A 53 -6.14 16.99 7.04
N VAL A 54 -5.09 16.21 6.78
CA VAL A 54 -4.39 16.17 5.50
C VAL A 54 -4.45 14.76 4.93
N SER A 55 -5.01 14.64 3.72
CA SER A 55 -4.97 13.41 2.93
C SER A 55 -3.82 13.49 1.94
N ILE A 56 -3.03 12.43 1.79
CA ILE A 56 -1.98 12.32 0.78
C ILE A 56 -2.37 11.16 -0.12
N VAL A 57 -2.52 11.42 -1.41
CA VAL A 57 -2.80 10.39 -2.42
C VAL A 57 -1.49 10.03 -3.09
N ASP A 58 -1.09 8.76 -2.96
CA ASP A 58 0.00 8.17 -3.74
C ASP A 58 -0.50 7.87 -5.15
N ARG A 59 -0.32 8.84 -6.06
CA ARG A 59 -0.77 8.75 -7.45
C ARG A 59 0.32 8.14 -8.32
N ASN A 60 0.45 6.82 -8.22
CA ASN A 60 1.47 6.05 -8.96
C ASN A 60 0.96 5.44 -10.28
N GLY A 61 -0.35 5.46 -10.53
CA GLY A 61 -0.98 5.00 -11.76
C GLY A 61 -1.29 3.51 -11.85
N LEU A 62 -0.91 2.69 -10.86
CA LEU A 62 -0.97 1.22 -10.94
C LEU A 62 -1.70 0.55 -9.77
N GLN A 63 -2.67 -0.30 -10.10
CA GLN A 63 -3.32 -1.22 -9.17
C GLN A 63 -3.00 -2.70 -9.47
N ILE A 64 -3.64 -3.64 -8.78
CA ILE A 64 -3.32 -5.08 -8.87
C ILE A 64 -3.50 -5.58 -10.31
N ASP A 65 -4.62 -5.22 -10.93
CA ASP A 65 -5.01 -5.74 -12.24
C ASP A 65 -4.47 -4.91 -13.43
N GLY A 66 -3.73 -3.83 -13.17
CA GLY A 66 -3.15 -3.00 -14.22
C GLY A 66 -3.15 -1.50 -13.91
N PRO A 67 -2.95 -0.66 -14.94
CA PRO A 67 -3.06 0.79 -14.82
C PRO A 67 -4.45 1.21 -14.37
N THR A 68 -4.54 2.19 -13.46
CA THR A 68 -5.84 2.68 -12.96
C THR A 68 -6.73 3.16 -14.11
N GLU A 69 -6.16 3.83 -15.12
CA GLU A 69 -6.92 4.37 -16.25
C GLU A 69 -7.57 3.32 -17.14
N GLU A 70 -7.08 2.08 -17.12
CA GLU A 70 -7.65 0.95 -17.86
C GLU A 70 -8.66 0.16 -17.03
N VAL A 71 -8.42 0.05 -15.72
CA VAL A 71 -9.29 -0.72 -14.80
C VAL A 71 -10.48 0.12 -14.33
N MET A 72 -10.23 1.30 -13.76
CA MET A 72 -11.24 2.27 -13.33
C MET A 72 -10.64 3.69 -13.30
N ARG A 73 -11.03 4.49 -14.29
CA ARG A 73 -10.45 5.83 -14.47
C ARG A 73 -10.74 6.77 -13.31
N LEU A 74 -9.68 7.38 -12.78
CA LEU A 74 -9.74 8.32 -11.65
C LEU A 74 -9.71 9.80 -12.09
N GLU A 75 -9.22 10.14 -13.28
CA GLU A 75 -9.06 11.54 -13.68
C GLU A 75 -10.40 12.24 -14.04
N SER A 76 -10.53 13.56 -13.85
CA SER A 76 -9.62 14.49 -13.14
C SER A 76 -9.75 14.33 -11.62
N LEU A 77 -8.68 13.99 -10.89
CA LEU A 77 -8.71 13.90 -9.42
C LEU A 77 -8.77 15.28 -8.78
N VAL A 78 -7.97 16.22 -9.26
CA VAL A 78 -7.91 17.59 -8.74
C VAL A 78 -9.29 18.24 -8.69
N ASP A 79 -10.07 18.10 -9.77
CA ASP A 79 -11.40 18.70 -9.84
C ASP A 79 -12.41 18.01 -8.93
N LYS A 80 -12.32 16.68 -8.76
CA LYS A 80 -13.19 15.94 -7.83
C LYS A 80 -12.99 16.43 -6.40
N TRP A 81 -11.74 16.48 -5.93
CA TRP A 81 -11.43 16.94 -4.56
C TRP A 81 -11.84 18.39 -4.33
N ARG A 82 -11.58 19.28 -5.30
CA ARG A 82 -12.06 20.68 -5.25
C ARG A 82 -13.58 20.77 -5.18
N ALA A 83 -14.31 19.95 -5.94
CA ALA A 83 -15.77 19.92 -5.93
C ALA A 83 -16.34 19.51 -4.56
N PHE A 84 -15.62 18.65 -3.82
CA PHE A 84 -15.95 18.29 -2.45
C PHE A 84 -15.52 19.34 -1.40
N GLY A 85 -14.95 20.48 -1.81
CA GLY A 85 -14.61 21.58 -0.91
C GLY A 85 -13.25 21.48 -0.23
N TRP A 86 -12.37 20.59 -0.71
CA TRP A 86 -11.01 20.43 -0.18
C TRP A 86 -10.05 21.47 -0.76
N ASN A 87 -9.07 21.89 0.03
CA ASN A 87 -7.86 22.48 -0.52
C ASN A 87 -7.07 21.39 -1.23
N THR A 88 -6.64 21.62 -2.46
CA THR A 88 -6.04 20.57 -3.32
C THR A 88 -4.71 21.07 -3.85
N ILE A 89 -3.65 20.33 -3.54
CA ILE A 89 -2.28 20.61 -3.95
C ILE A 89 -1.80 19.41 -4.78
N GLU A 90 -1.20 19.66 -5.93
CA GLU A 90 -0.58 18.63 -6.77
C GLU A 90 0.93 18.86 -6.77
N ILE A 91 1.70 17.78 -6.60
CA ILE A 91 3.16 17.82 -6.48
C ILE A 91 3.82 16.66 -7.20
N ASP A 92 5.11 16.80 -7.51
CA ASP A 92 6.00 15.66 -7.72
C ASP A 92 6.27 14.97 -6.37
N GLY A 93 5.77 13.74 -6.22
CA GLY A 93 5.90 12.94 -5.02
C GLY A 93 7.30 12.42 -4.74
N HIS A 94 8.27 12.66 -5.63
CA HIS A 94 9.70 12.39 -5.40
C HIS A 94 10.51 13.66 -5.13
N ASN A 95 9.88 14.84 -5.15
CA ASN A 95 10.53 16.10 -4.86
C ASN A 95 10.32 16.51 -3.40
N MET A 96 11.33 16.27 -2.56
CA MET A 96 11.27 16.62 -1.13
C MET A 96 10.97 18.08 -0.85
N LYS A 97 11.38 19.01 -1.73
CA LYS A 97 11.05 20.42 -1.54
C LYS A 97 9.55 20.66 -1.72
N GLU A 98 8.95 20.09 -2.77
CA GLU A 98 7.51 20.23 -3.03
C GLU A 98 6.67 19.56 -1.93
N ILE A 99 7.11 18.41 -1.41
CA ILE A 99 6.46 17.73 -0.28
C ILE A 99 6.43 18.65 0.94
N LEU A 100 7.57 19.23 1.32
CA LEU A 100 7.67 20.12 2.48
C LEU A 100 6.84 21.41 2.27
N ASP A 101 6.94 22.04 1.10
CA ASP A 101 6.17 23.23 0.76
C ASP A 101 4.65 22.96 0.82
N ALA A 102 4.19 21.79 0.36
CA ALA A 102 2.79 21.40 0.39
C ALA A 102 2.27 21.15 1.81
N LEU A 103 3.09 20.55 2.68
CA LEU A 103 2.76 20.35 4.10
C LEU A 103 2.67 21.68 4.84
N ASP A 104 3.62 22.59 4.60
CA ASP A 104 3.61 23.95 5.15
C ASP A 104 2.39 24.75 4.68
N GLU A 105 1.99 24.61 3.43
CA GLU A 105 0.79 25.25 2.89
C GLU A 105 -0.48 24.67 3.50
N ALA A 106 -0.58 23.34 3.61
CA ALA A 106 -1.68 22.66 4.28
C ALA A 106 -1.84 23.14 5.73
N GLU A 107 -0.75 23.52 6.40
CA GLU A 107 -0.80 24.03 7.77
C GLU A 107 -1.55 25.38 7.89
N LYS A 108 -1.35 26.25 6.90
CA LYS A 108 -1.92 27.61 6.84
C LYS A 108 -3.40 27.62 6.48
N VAL A 109 -3.86 26.62 5.73
CA VAL A 109 -5.26 26.51 5.31
C VAL A 109 -6.16 26.25 6.51
N LYS A 110 -7.23 27.05 6.65
CA LYS A 110 -8.24 26.94 7.72
C LYS A 110 -9.64 26.77 7.13
N GLY A 111 -10.53 26.17 7.91
CA GLY A 111 -11.95 25.99 7.57
C GLY A 111 -12.24 24.92 6.50
N LYS A 112 -11.24 24.19 6.03
CA LYS A 112 -11.39 23.04 5.10
C LYS A 112 -10.20 22.09 5.18
N PRO A 113 -10.40 20.79 4.96
CA PRO A 113 -9.32 19.82 4.87
C PRO A 113 -8.44 20.04 3.62
N THR A 114 -7.22 19.48 3.64
CA THR A 114 -6.28 19.54 2.49
C THR A 114 -5.99 18.15 1.94
N VAL A 115 -5.97 18.01 0.62
CA VAL A 115 -5.42 16.85 -0.08
C VAL A 115 -4.16 17.26 -0.83
N ILE A 116 -3.14 16.40 -0.74
CA ILE A 116 -1.92 16.46 -1.54
C ILE A 116 -1.96 15.28 -2.49
N ILE A 117 -2.08 15.54 -3.79
CA ILE A 117 -2.01 14.54 -4.84
C ILE A 117 -0.55 14.47 -5.26
N ALA A 118 0.14 13.43 -4.80
CA ALA A 118 1.57 13.24 -5.05
C ALA A 118 1.74 12.31 -6.24
N GLN A 119 2.25 12.84 -7.35
CA GLN A 119 2.56 12.04 -8.54
C GLN A 119 3.82 11.22 -8.27
N THR A 120 3.72 9.91 -8.30
CA THR A 120 4.80 9.00 -7.89
C THR A 120 5.05 7.91 -8.94
N THR A 121 6.05 7.07 -8.68
CA THR A 121 6.39 5.92 -9.51
C THR A 121 6.40 4.72 -8.57
N LYS A 122 5.54 3.74 -8.83
CA LYS A 122 5.48 2.55 -7.99
C LYS A 122 6.82 1.80 -8.06
N GLY A 123 7.33 1.34 -6.93
CA GLY A 123 8.63 0.65 -6.89
C GLY A 123 9.85 1.56 -7.10
N LYS A 124 9.69 2.89 -6.94
CA LYS A 124 10.78 3.87 -7.10
C LYS A 124 12.07 3.42 -6.42
N GLY A 125 13.18 3.47 -7.15
CA GLY A 125 14.52 3.11 -6.69
C GLY A 125 14.90 1.64 -6.85
N VAL A 126 14.04 0.79 -7.43
CA VAL A 126 14.36 -0.63 -7.71
C VAL A 126 14.12 -0.93 -9.18
N SER A 127 15.20 -1.20 -9.91
CA SER A 127 15.22 -1.20 -11.39
C SER A 127 14.25 -2.19 -12.04
N TYR A 128 14.01 -3.34 -11.41
CA TYR A 128 13.11 -4.37 -11.93
C TYR A 128 11.64 -4.20 -11.49
N ALA A 129 11.38 -3.31 -10.53
CA ALA A 129 10.05 -3.12 -9.94
C ALA A 129 9.45 -1.73 -10.23
N GLU A 130 10.27 -0.75 -10.63
CA GLU A 130 9.82 0.58 -11.02
C GLU A 130 8.78 0.52 -12.15
N ASP A 131 7.58 1.04 -11.89
CA ASP A 131 6.46 1.11 -12.83
C ASP A 131 6.03 -0.27 -13.39
N VAL A 132 6.18 -1.34 -12.60
CA VAL A 132 5.81 -2.70 -12.99
C VAL A 132 4.63 -3.22 -12.16
N VAL A 133 3.47 -3.41 -12.81
CA VAL A 133 2.24 -3.98 -12.20
C VAL A 133 2.51 -5.29 -11.45
N GLY A 134 3.33 -6.16 -12.04
CA GLY A 134 3.67 -7.47 -11.48
C GLY A 134 4.35 -7.44 -10.11
N TYR A 135 4.82 -6.28 -9.65
CA TYR A 135 5.43 -6.11 -8.32
C TYR A 135 4.50 -5.46 -7.29
N HIS A 136 3.19 -5.41 -7.53
CA HIS A 136 2.21 -4.86 -6.58
C HIS A 136 2.28 -5.54 -5.19
N GLY A 137 2.40 -6.86 -5.15
CA GLY A 137 2.36 -7.65 -3.90
C GLY A 137 3.31 -8.83 -3.92
N ILE A 138 4.34 -8.79 -4.77
CA ILE A 138 5.30 -9.88 -4.95
C ILE A 138 6.63 -9.51 -4.29
N ALA A 139 7.11 -10.38 -3.40
CA ALA A 139 8.46 -10.28 -2.85
C ALA A 139 9.53 -10.54 -3.95
N PRO A 140 10.78 -10.05 -3.81
CA PRO A 140 11.85 -10.36 -4.75
C PRO A 140 11.94 -11.87 -5.06
N LYS A 141 11.89 -12.25 -6.34
CA LYS A 141 11.63 -13.64 -6.77
C LYS A 141 12.74 -14.62 -6.40
N ASP A 142 14.00 -14.16 -6.44
CA ASP A 142 15.17 -15.04 -6.31
C ASP A 142 15.80 -15.04 -4.90
N GLY A 143 15.09 -14.50 -3.89
CA GLY A 143 15.65 -14.34 -2.56
C GLY A 143 16.83 -13.35 -2.57
N ARG A 144 18.05 -13.81 -2.28
CA ARG A 144 19.24 -12.94 -2.14
C ARG A 144 19.97 -12.67 -3.46
N SER A 145 20.15 -13.68 -4.30
CA SER A 145 20.94 -13.58 -5.54
C SER A 145 20.06 -13.64 -6.78
N GLY A 146 20.31 -12.84 -7.80
CA GLY A 146 19.54 -12.90 -9.05
C GLY A 146 19.35 -11.52 -9.67
N LYS A 147 18.58 -11.45 -10.75
CA LYS A 147 18.24 -10.17 -11.39
C LYS A 147 17.10 -9.45 -10.67
N GLU A 148 16.22 -10.21 -10.03
CA GLU A 148 15.03 -9.73 -9.33
C GLU A 148 15.12 -10.10 -7.83
N SER A 149 16.31 -9.91 -7.24
CA SER A 149 16.64 -10.34 -5.88
C SER A 149 16.74 -9.17 -4.90
N LEU A 150 16.71 -9.49 -3.60
CA LEU A 150 16.91 -8.51 -2.53
C LEU A 150 18.26 -7.81 -2.64
N ASP A 151 19.36 -8.53 -2.90
CA ASP A 151 20.67 -7.90 -3.01
C ASP A 151 20.70 -6.90 -4.17
N ARG A 152 20.04 -7.22 -5.30
CA ARG A 152 19.92 -6.29 -6.42
C ARG A 152 19.11 -5.04 -6.05
N ALA A 153 18.00 -5.21 -5.35
CA ALA A 153 17.20 -4.08 -4.89
C ALA A 153 17.98 -3.18 -3.91
N LEU A 154 18.76 -3.77 -3.01
CA LEU A 154 19.62 -3.02 -2.08
C LEU A 154 20.74 -2.28 -2.82
N GLU A 155 21.33 -2.88 -3.85
CA GLU A 155 22.28 -2.20 -4.75
C GLU A 155 21.64 -1.02 -5.47
N ASP A 156 20.43 -1.18 -6.01
CA ASP A 156 19.70 -0.11 -6.71
C ASP A 156 19.35 1.06 -5.77
N ILE A 157 18.90 0.76 -4.54
CA ILE A 157 18.57 1.75 -3.51
C ILE A 157 19.83 2.49 -3.04
N GLY A 158 20.94 1.77 -2.90
CA GLY A 158 22.24 2.36 -2.57
C GLY A 158 22.35 2.95 -1.16
N ASP A 159 21.48 2.58 -0.22
CA ASP A 159 21.53 3.07 1.16
C ASP A 159 22.63 2.32 1.96
N PRO A 160 23.70 3.02 2.39
CA PRO A 160 24.80 2.40 3.15
C PRO A 160 24.37 1.86 4.52
N SER A 161 23.19 2.23 5.01
CA SER A 161 22.66 1.75 6.30
C SER A 161 22.29 0.27 6.27
N PHE A 162 22.12 -0.35 5.10
CA PHE A 162 21.79 -1.76 4.92
C PHE A 162 23.05 -2.60 4.64
N THR A 163 23.89 -2.78 5.67
CA THR A 163 25.02 -3.71 5.58
C THR A 163 24.54 -5.16 5.52
N LYS A 164 25.38 -6.05 5.00
CA LYS A 164 25.09 -7.48 4.90
C LYS A 164 24.73 -8.08 6.27
N GLU A 165 25.45 -7.69 7.32
CA GLU A 165 25.25 -8.17 8.69
C GLU A 165 23.87 -7.74 9.22
N LYS A 166 23.47 -6.48 8.98
CA LYS A 166 22.15 -5.97 9.36
C LYS A 166 21.03 -6.68 8.62
N VAL A 167 21.20 -6.90 7.32
CA VAL A 167 20.21 -7.63 6.50
C VAL A 167 20.07 -9.08 7.00
N ASP A 168 21.19 -9.75 7.29
CA ASP A 168 21.20 -11.12 7.83
C ASP A 168 20.50 -11.19 9.19
N GLU A 169 20.74 -10.20 10.07
CA GLU A 169 20.06 -10.11 11.35
C GLU A 169 18.55 -9.95 11.20
N LEU A 170 18.09 -9.05 10.33
CA LEU A 170 16.67 -8.82 10.06
C LEU A 170 15.99 -10.07 9.51
N LEU A 171 16.64 -10.77 8.56
CA LEU A 171 16.11 -12.02 8.01
C LEU A 171 16.03 -13.12 9.08
N ARG A 172 17.01 -13.22 9.98
CA ARG A 172 16.96 -14.17 11.10
C ARG A 172 15.81 -13.84 12.05
N ILE A 173 15.60 -12.56 12.38
CA ILE A 173 14.48 -12.12 13.22
C ILE A 173 13.14 -12.50 12.57
N ALA A 174 13.00 -12.26 11.27
CA ALA A 174 11.79 -12.61 10.52
C ALA A 174 11.53 -14.12 10.52
N ASP A 175 12.55 -14.94 10.26
CA ASP A 175 12.45 -16.41 10.24
C ASP A 175 12.13 -16.97 11.65
N ASP A 176 12.78 -16.45 12.69
CA ASP A 176 12.50 -16.85 14.07
C ASP A 176 11.07 -16.48 14.48
N TYR A 177 10.58 -15.30 14.08
CA TYR A 177 9.20 -14.89 14.32
C TYR A 177 8.20 -15.76 13.56
N GLN A 178 8.44 -16.03 12.28
CA GLN A 178 7.58 -16.88 11.47
C GLN A 178 7.45 -18.27 12.09
N LYS A 179 8.57 -18.89 12.50
CA LYS A 179 8.56 -20.18 13.22
C LYS A 179 7.76 -20.15 14.51
N GLN A 180 7.80 -19.04 15.25
CA GLN A 180 7.00 -18.89 16.48
C GLN A 180 5.51 -18.77 16.17
N VAL A 181 5.15 -18.00 15.14
CA VAL A 181 3.76 -17.86 14.69
C VAL A 181 3.23 -19.18 14.17
N ASP A 182 3.99 -19.89 13.33
CA ASP A 182 3.60 -21.19 12.77
C ASP A 182 3.32 -22.21 13.89
N LYS A 183 4.18 -22.29 14.91
CA LYS A 183 3.94 -23.13 16.09
C LYS A 183 2.66 -22.77 16.82
N LYS A 184 2.37 -21.48 16.99
CA LYS A 184 1.12 -21.01 17.65
C LYS A 184 -0.10 -21.36 16.81
N ILE A 185 -0.04 -21.14 15.50
CA ILE A 185 -1.09 -21.49 14.56
C ILE A 185 -1.33 -22.99 14.62
N GLU A 186 -0.30 -23.82 14.42
CA GLU A 186 -0.41 -25.28 14.47
C GLU A 186 -0.99 -25.80 15.80
N ALA A 187 -0.61 -25.19 16.92
CA ALA A 187 -1.18 -25.52 18.23
C ALA A 187 -2.66 -25.12 18.37
N SER A 188 -3.07 -24.01 17.73
CA SER A 188 -4.45 -23.51 17.73
C SER A 188 -5.35 -24.17 16.69
N MET A 189 -4.75 -24.83 15.69
CA MET A 189 -5.48 -25.45 14.59
C MET A 189 -6.23 -26.69 15.10
N PRO A 190 -7.54 -26.81 14.81
CA PRO A 190 -8.29 -28.01 15.17
C PRO A 190 -7.71 -29.24 14.46
N LYS A 191 -7.43 -30.30 15.23
CA LYS A 191 -6.93 -31.57 14.70
C LYS A 191 -8.10 -32.43 14.26
N PHE A 192 -8.23 -32.66 12.96
CA PHE A 192 -9.26 -33.52 12.39
C PHE A 192 -8.72 -34.94 12.14
N SER A 193 -9.57 -35.95 12.31
CA SER A 193 -9.22 -37.37 12.06
C SER A 193 -9.02 -37.71 10.58
N ARG A 194 -9.42 -36.80 9.68
CA ARG A 194 -9.20 -36.87 8.24
C ARG A 194 -8.71 -35.50 7.75
N ASN A 195 -7.85 -35.48 6.74
CA ASN A 195 -7.42 -34.25 6.11
C ASN A 195 -8.52 -33.75 5.16
N TYR A 196 -9.36 -32.84 5.64
CA TYR A 196 -10.45 -32.23 4.84
C TYR A 196 -9.99 -31.06 3.98
N LEU A 197 -8.77 -30.54 4.20
CA LEU A 197 -8.25 -29.38 3.46
C LEU A 197 -7.78 -29.77 2.05
N ASN A 198 -7.24 -30.98 1.87
CA ASN A 198 -6.86 -31.49 0.54
C ASN A 198 -8.05 -31.73 -0.40
N SER A 199 -9.25 -31.98 0.14
CA SER A 199 -10.46 -32.17 -0.67
C SER A 199 -11.09 -30.86 -1.17
N VAL A 200 -10.78 -29.72 -0.54
CA VAL A 200 -11.32 -28.41 -0.95
C VAL A 200 -10.45 -27.77 -2.05
N PHE A 201 -9.14 -28.04 -2.08
CA PHE A 201 -8.25 -27.55 -3.14
C PHE A 201 -8.41 -28.24 -4.50
N PHE A 202 -9.21 -29.31 -4.59
CA PHE A 202 -9.47 -29.98 -5.88
C PHE A 202 -10.31 -29.11 -6.84
N PHE A 203 -10.98 -28.06 -6.36
CA PHE A 203 -11.75 -27.13 -7.20
C PHE A 203 -10.94 -25.94 -7.75
N GLN A 204 -9.72 -25.69 -7.28
CA GLN A 204 -8.85 -24.63 -7.85
C GLN A 204 -7.91 -25.13 -8.96
N ASN A 205 -7.88 -26.44 -9.24
CA ASN A 205 -7.09 -27.05 -10.31
C ASN A 205 -7.92 -27.45 -11.55
N ILE A 206 -9.06 -26.77 -11.81
CA ILE A 206 -9.64 -26.79 -13.15
C ILE A 206 -8.80 -25.87 -14.02
N SER A 207 -8.07 -26.49 -14.93
CA SER A 207 -7.06 -25.92 -15.80
C SER A 207 -7.69 -24.85 -16.72
N CYS A 208 -7.46 -23.57 -16.43
CA CYS A 208 -7.56 -22.52 -17.44
C CYS A 208 -6.28 -22.57 -18.29
N PRO A 209 -6.33 -22.81 -19.62
CA PRO A 209 -5.14 -23.05 -20.45
C PRO A 209 -4.19 -21.85 -20.63
N HIS A 210 -4.38 -20.74 -19.91
CA HIS A 210 -3.60 -19.51 -20.08
C HIS A 210 -2.76 -19.08 -18.87
N CYS A 211 -2.78 -19.83 -17.76
CA CYS A 211 -1.98 -19.50 -16.57
C CYS A 211 -1.06 -20.67 -16.21
N LEU A 212 0.09 -20.78 -16.90
CA LEU A 212 1.17 -21.70 -16.54
C LEU A 212 2.10 -21.01 -15.52
N TRP A 213 1.83 -21.20 -14.23
CA TRP A 213 2.86 -21.08 -13.19
C TRP A 213 3.50 -22.44 -12.96
N HIS A 214 4.74 -22.60 -13.43
CA HIS A 214 5.53 -23.81 -13.23
C HIS A 214 6.07 -23.89 -11.80
N HIS A 215 5.52 -24.77 -10.97
CA HIS A 215 6.25 -25.40 -9.87
C HIS A 215 6.49 -26.86 -10.24
N ARG A 216 7.70 -27.19 -10.68
CA ARG A 216 8.18 -28.59 -10.73
C ARG A 216 8.59 -28.98 -9.30
N SER A 217 7.79 -29.81 -8.64
CA SER A 217 8.30 -30.66 -7.56
C SER A 217 8.70 -32.00 -8.16
N THR A 218 9.99 -32.29 -8.11
CA THR A 218 10.55 -33.62 -8.38
C THR A 218 10.18 -34.55 -7.22
N GLY A 219 9.39 -35.58 -7.49
CA GLY A 219 9.08 -36.63 -6.53
C GLY A 219 8.71 -37.92 -7.25
N ASN A 220 9.71 -38.75 -7.53
CA ASN A 220 9.52 -40.12 -8.00
C ASN A 220 8.84 -40.95 -6.90
N TYR A 221 7.77 -41.66 -7.25
CA TYR A 221 7.33 -42.83 -6.52
C TYR A 221 7.00 -43.94 -7.52
N THR A 222 7.80 -45.02 -7.44
CA THR A 222 7.48 -46.38 -7.89
C THR A 222 6.35 -46.96 -7.06
#